data_AF-A0A7V9GBQ5-F1
#
_entry.id   AF-A0A7V9GBQ5-F1
#
_cell.length_a   1.000
_cell.length_b   1.000
_cell.length_c   1.000
_cell.angle_alpha   90.00
_cell.angle_beta   90.00
_cell.angle_gamma   90.00
#
_symmetry.space_group_name_H-M   'P 1'
#
loop_
_entity.id
_entity.type
_entity.pdbx_description
1 polymer ?
#
loop_
_entity_poly.entity_id
_entity_poly.type
_entity_poly.pdbx_seq_one_letter_code
_entity_poly.pdbx_strand_id
1 'polypeptide(L)'
;MKVTAQMKIKEVLEFGENLLNAFIWLAPEFERLNSPKLRRAMSGRITVAQAARIARIPLTEALYVLNLAAGEDSEEIADELRLCKREDFEYQETNPPCKPLEIRNLKDTDPRIIFIDVMEQAAKRQDPMPKIAKGLVSLKNPEGETIIDLEAQAIREAT
;
A
#
# COMPACT_ATOMS: atom_id res chain seq x y z
N MET A 1 6.99 11.28 18.77
CA MET A 1 7.34 11.39 17.34
C MET A 1 6.08 11.20 16.51
N LYS A 2 5.75 12.13 15.61
CA LYS A 2 4.47 12.10 14.90
C LYS A 2 4.50 11.27 13.62
N VAL A 3 3.68 10.22 13.57
CA VAL A 3 3.43 9.38 12.39
C VAL A 3 2.46 10.11 11.45
N THR A 4 2.81 10.17 10.16
CA THR A 4 1.99 10.80 9.11
C THR A 4 1.58 9.80 8.03
N ALA A 5 0.55 10.16 7.27
CA ALA A 5 -0.02 9.32 6.22
C ALA A 5 0.96 8.97 5.09
N GLN A 6 1.93 9.85 4.81
CA GLN A 6 2.90 9.72 3.72
C GLN A 6 4.14 8.92 4.12
N MET A 7 4.38 8.71 5.42
CA MET A 7 5.50 7.91 5.89
C MET A 7 5.39 6.47 5.38
N LYS A 8 6.53 5.92 4.98
CA LYS A 8 6.66 4.50 4.69
C LYS A 8 6.58 3.71 5.99
N ILE A 9 6.00 2.51 5.94
CA ILE A 9 5.97 1.62 7.12
C ILE A 9 7.37 1.42 7.69
N LYS A 10 8.41 1.33 6.84
CA LYS A 10 9.80 1.22 7.29
C LYS A 10 10.20 2.37 8.22
N GLU A 11 9.88 3.62 7.87
CA GLU A 11 10.20 4.82 8.65
C GLU A 11 9.43 4.83 9.98
N VAL A 12 8.16 4.43 9.96
CA VAL A 12 7.35 4.33 11.18
C VAL A 12 7.94 3.31 12.16
N LEU A 13 8.42 2.17 11.66
CA LEU A 13 9.04 1.13 12.49
C LEU A 13 10.39 1.53 13.08
N GLU A 14 11.02 2.60 12.56
CA GLU A 14 12.26 3.15 13.14
C GLU A 14 11.98 3.92 14.44
N PHE A 15 10.71 4.27 14.73
CA PHE A 15 10.34 4.94 15.99
C PHE A 15 10.31 3.99 17.20
N GLY A 16 10.14 2.69 16.98
CA GLY A 16 10.14 1.69 18.04
C GLY A 16 9.56 0.34 17.63
N GLU A 17 10.01 -0.74 18.28
CA GLU A 17 9.52 -2.10 17.96
C GLU A 17 8.05 -2.31 18.31
N ASN A 18 7.52 -1.53 19.26
CA ASN A 18 6.11 -1.55 19.64
C ASN A 18 5.16 -1.13 18.50
N LEU A 19 5.64 -0.36 17.52
CA LEU A 19 4.85 0.03 16.34
C LEU A 19 4.52 -1.17 15.44
N LEU A 20 5.35 -2.22 15.46
CA LEU A 20 5.02 -3.46 14.76
C LEU A 20 3.75 -4.10 15.32
N ASN A 21 3.63 -4.15 16.65
CA ASN A 21 2.43 -4.68 17.31
C ASN A 21 1.21 -3.79 17.03
N ALA A 22 1.39 -2.46 17.01
CA ALA A 22 0.32 -1.54 16.66
C ALA A 22 -0.24 -1.79 15.25
N PHE A 23 0.62 -2.03 14.26
CA PHE A 23 0.16 -2.47 12.94
C PHE A 23 -0.63 -3.77 12.99
N ILE A 24 -0.16 -4.78 13.72
CA ILE A 24 -0.84 -6.09 13.81
C ILE A 24 -2.20 -5.97 14.50
N TRP A 25 -2.34 -5.08 15.50
CA TRP A 25 -3.60 -4.81 16.17
C TRP A 25 -4.62 -4.10 15.27
N LEU A 26 -4.16 -3.23 14.37
CA LEU A 26 -5.04 -2.52 13.44
C LEU A 26 -5.77 -3.48 12.50
N ALA A 27 -5.07 -4.47 11.94
CA ALA A 27 -5.69 -5.42 11.03
C ALA A 27 -4.86 -6.72 10.86
N PRO A 28 -5.53 -7.88 10.67
CA PRO A 28 -4.85 -9.17 10.46
C PRO A 28 -3.99 -9.20 9.19
N GLU A 29 -4.29 -8.35 8.19
CA GLU A 29 -3.50 -8.19 6.96
C GLU A 29 -2.03 -7.83 7.26
N PHE A 30 -1.76 -7.19 8.40
CA PHE A 30 -0.43 -6.79 8.83
C PHE A 30 0.36 -7.90 9.53
N GLU A 31 -0.23 -9.07 9.83
CA GLU A 31 0.49 -10.21 10.42
C GLU A 31 1.74 -10.61 9.64
N ARG A 32 1.72 -10.41 8.32
CA ARG A 32 2.86 -10.70 7.43
C ARG A 32 4.11 -9.89 7.79
N LEU A 33 3.96 -8.74 8.44
CA LEU A 33 5.06 -7.93 8.95
C LEU A 33 5.80 -8.60 10.11
N ASN A 34 5.26 -9.63 10.77
CA ASN A 34 6.01 -10.40 11.77
C ASN A 34 7.22 -11.11 11.16
N SER A 35 7.12 -11.54 9.91
CA SER A 35 8.25 -12.16 9.21
C SER A 35 9.33 -11.11 8.89
N PRO A 36 10.54 -11.18 9.46
CA PRO A 36 11.57 -10.16 9.23
C PRO A 36 11.95 -10.01 7.75
N LYS A 37 11.94 -11.14 7.01
CA LYS A 37 12.22 -11.17 5.57
C LYS A 37 11.15 -10.42 4.78
N LEU A 38 9.87 -10.68 5.05
CA LEU A 38 8.77 -9.98 4.39
C LEU A 38 8.70 -8.52 4.80
N ARG A 39 8.86 -8.23 6.10
CA ARG A 39 8.91 -6.88 6.64
C ARG A 39 9.94 -6.05 5.89
N ARG A 40 11.17 -6.54 5.78
CA ARG A 40 12.24 -5.87 5.02
C ARG A 40 11.90 -5.65 3.55
N ALA A 41 11.23 -6.62 2.92
CA ALA A 41 10.85 -6.53 1.51
C ALA A 41 9.69 -5.55 1.27
N MET A 42 8.71 -5.49 2.16
CA MET A 42 7.44 -4.79 1.94
C MET A 42 7.39 -3.40 2.56
N SER A 43 7.98 -3.20 3.74
CA SER A 43 7.76 -1.99 4.55
C SER A 43 8.24 -0.70 3.90
N GLY A 44 9.24 -0.79 3.00
CA GLY A 44 9.74 0.36 2.24
C GLY A 44 8.90 0.76 1.02
N ARG A 45 7.92 -0.08 0.62
CA ARG A 45 7.16 0.14 -0.63
C ARG A 45 5.86 0.91 -0.39
N ILE A 46 5.21 0.64 0.75
CA ILE A 46 3.89 1.19 1.05
C ILE A 46 3.94 2.27 2.12
N THR A 47 3.12 3.30 1.96
CA THR A 47 2.89 4.33 2.98
C THR A 47 1.82 3.88 3.99
N VAL A 48 1.68 4.60 5.11
CA VAL A 48 0.59 4.39 6.08
C VAL A 48 -0.79 4.53 5.41
N ALA A 49 -0.99 5.54 4.58
CA ALA A 49 -2.24 5.71 3.83
C ALA A 49 -2.57 4.52 2.93
N GLN A 50 -1.57 4.01 2.21
CA GLN A 50 -1.75 2.84 1.36
C GLN A 50 -2.03 1.57 2.18
N ALA A 51 -1.37 1.43 3.33
CA ALA A 51 -1.56 0.33 4.26
C ALA A 51 -3.00 0.30 4.80
N ALA A 52 -3.50 1.43 5.30
CA ALA A 52 -4.87 1.58 5.78
C ALA A 52 -5.90 1.22 4.69
N ARG A 53 -5.67 1.72 3.46
CA ARG A 53 -6.52 1.40 2.31
C ARG A 53 -6.54 -0.10 1.97
N ILE A 54 -5.39 -0.78 2.01
CA ILE A 54 -5.28 -2.22 1.73
C ILE A 54 -6.01 -3.04 2.81
N ALA A 55 -5.84 -2.64 4.08
CA ALA A 55 -6.50 -3.28 5.22
C ALA A 55 -7.98 -2.87 5.38
N ARG A 56 -8.49 -1.98 4.51
CA ARG A 56 -9.86 -1.46 4.56
C ARG A 56 -10.24 -0.82 5.91
N ILE A 57 -9.27 -0.14 6.53
CA ILE A 57 -9.46 0.62 7.76
C ILE A 57 -9.44 2.13 7.45
N PRO A 58 -10.18 2.96 8.22
CA PRO A 58 -10.07 4.41 8.13
C PRO A 58 -8.63 4.88 8.38
N LEU A 59 -8.18 5.87 7.60
CA LEU A 59 -6.84 6.44 7.77
C LEU A 59 -6.68 7.14 9.13
N THR A 60 -7.74 7.79 9.60
CA THR A 60 -7.80 8.43 10.92
C THR A 60 -7.55 7.44 12.05
N GLU A 61 -8.19 6.26 12.00
CA GLU A 61 -7.98 5.18 12.97
C GLU A 61 -6.53 4.67 12.95
N ALA A 62 -5.98 4.41 11.76
CA ALA A 62 -4.59 3.98 11.63
C ALA A 62 -3.61 5.00 12.24
N LEU A 63 -3.80 6.29 11.93
CA LEU A 63 -2.95 7.36 12.46
C LEU A 63 -3.12 7.54 13.98
N TYR A 64 -4.34 7.42 14.51
CA TYR A 64 -4.59 7.49 15.94
C TYR A 64 -3.81 6.42 16.70
N VAL A 65 -3.97 5.14 16.31
CA VAL A 65 -3.33 4.02 16.98
C VAL A 65 -1.80 4.09 16.87
N LEU A 66 -1.28 4.45 15.70
CA LEU A 66 0.16 4.53 15.48
C LEU A 66 0.79 5.70 16.24
N ASN A 67 0.15 6.86 16.31
CA ASN A 67 0.67 8.00 17.07
C ASN A 67 0.62 7.74 18.58
N LEU A 68 -0.47 7.14 19.08
CA LEU A 68 -0.56 6.71 20.48
C LEU A 68 0.56 5.70 20.81
N ALA A 69 0.81 4.73 19.94
CA ALA A 69 1.91 3.78 20.11
C ALA A 69 3.30 4.45 20.00
N ALA A 70 3.44 5.52 19.22
CA ALA A 70 4.67 6.31 19.12
C ALA A 70 4.91 7.23 20.34
N GLY A 71 4.01 7.21 21.34
CA GLY A 71 4.11 7.98 22.57
C GLY A 71 3.65 9.43 22.45
N GLU A 72 2.87 9.75 21.41
CA GLU A 72 2.18 11.05 21.32
C GLU A 72 1.07 11.15 22.37
N ASP A 73 0.79 12.37 22.81
CA ASP A 73 -0.20 12.62 23.84
C ASP A 73 -1.63 12.34 23.33
N SER A 74 -2.41 11.60 24.13
CA SER A 74 -3.75 11.18 23.72
C SER A 74 -4.75 12.34 23.64
N GLU A 75 -4.57 13.39 24.44
CA GLU A 75 -5.45 14.57 24.41
C GLU A 75 -5.17 15.39 23.14
N GLU A 76 -3.90 15.59 22.78
CA GLU A 76 -3.50 16.27 21.54
C GLU A 76 -4.06 15.57 20.30
N ILE A 77 -3.93 14.24 20.22
CA ILE A 77 -4.50 13.48 19.08
C ILE A 77 -6.03 13.59 19.07
N ALA A 78 -6.68 13.55 20.24
CA ALA A 78 -8.13 13.67 20.33
C ALA A 78 -8.62 15.04 19.86
N ASP A 79 -7.89 16.12 20.16
CA ASP A 79 -8.19 17.47 19.66
C ASP A 79 -8.10 17.55 18.14
N GLU A 80 -7.08 16.93 17.53
CA GLU A 80 -6.96 16.87 16.07
C GLU A 80 -8.12 16.09 15.43
N LEU A 81 -8.53 14.98 16.04
CA LEU A 81 -9.66 14.18 15.56
C LEU A 81 -11.00 14.92 15.65
N ARG A 82 -11.19 15.82 16.63
CA ARG A 82 -12.40 16.65 16.73
C ARG A 82 -12.56 17.62 15.55
N LEU A 83 -11.46 17.97 14.88
CA LEU A 83 -11.46 18.82 13.70
C LEU A 83 -11.73 18.04 12.40
N CYS A 84 -11.62 16.72 12.44
CA CYS A 84 -11.88 15.85 11.29
C CYS A 84 -13.39 15.75 11.03
N LYS A 85 -13.75 15.52 9.77
CA LYS A 85 -15.14 15.30 9.38
C LYS A 85 -15.53 13.85 9.65
N ARG A 86 -16.84 13.59 9.73
CA ARG A 86 -17.35 12.23 9.97
C ARG A 86 -16.88 11.25 8.90
N GLU A 87 -16.79 11.70 7.65
CA GLU A 87 -16.38 10.87 6.51
C GLU A 87 -14.91 10.43 6.61
N ASP A 88 -14.08 11.14 7.39
CA ASP A 88 -12.68 10.78 7.61
C ASP A 88 -12.54 9.54 8.52
N PHE A 89 -13.61 9.17 9.23
CA PHE A 89 -13.70 7.96 10.07
C PHE A 89 -14.32 6.77 9.34
N GLU A 90 -14.64 6.93 8.05
CA GLU A 90 -15.20 5.86 7.23
C GLU A 90 -14.17 5.41 6.18
N TYR A 91 -14.14 4.11 5.91
CA TYR A 91 -13.34 3.60 4.79
C TYR A 91 -13.96 4.04 3.46
N GLN A 92 -13.15 4.64 2.60
CA GLN A 92 -13.55 5.01 1.25
C GLN A 92 -12.86 4.09 0.24
N GLU A 93 -13.67 3.37 -0.55
CA GLU A 93 -13.15 2.52 -1.63
C GLU A 93 -12.73 3.40 -2.82
N THR A 94 -11.43 3.68 -2.93
CA THR A 94 -10.88 4.58 -3.96
C THR A 94 -10.44 3.85 -5.24
N ASN A 95 -10.54 2.52 -5.28
CA ASN A 95 -10.09 1.76 -6.45
C ASN A 95 -11.30 1.48 -7.36
N PRO A 96 -11.29 1.92 -8.63
CA PRO A 96 -12.43 1.65 -9.50
C PRO A 96 -12.56 0.12 -9.68
N PRO A 97 -13.75 -0.46 -9.50
CA PRO A 97 -13.99 -1.88 -9.74
C PRO A 97 -13.94 -2.23 -11.24
N CYS A 98 -13.71 -1.23 -12.09
CA CYS A 98 -13.77 -1.34 -13.54
C CYS A 98 -12.36 -1.38 -14.15
N LYS A 99 -12.22 -2.26 -15.14
CA LYS A 99 -11.03 -2.32 -16.00
C LYS A 99 -10.81 -0.95 -16.68
N PRO A 100 -9.59 -0.38 -16.64
CA PRO A 100 -9.27 0.88 -17.33
C PRO A 100 -9.64 0.84 -18.81
N LEU A 101 -9.98 1.99 -19.39
CA LEU A 101 -10.47 2.10 -20.77
C LEU A 101 -9.47 1.52 -21.77
N GLU A 102 -8.19 1.73 -21.52
CA GLU A 102 -7.04 1.34 -22.33
C GLU A 102 -6.96 -0.18 -22.53
N ILE A 103 -7.41 -0.95 -21.53
CA ILE A 103 -7.34 -2.42 -21.54
C ILE A 103 -8.72 -3.09 -21.53
N ARG A 104 -9.81 -2.31 -21.58
CA ARG A 104 -11.20 -2.79 -21.48
C ARG A 104 -11.55 -3.86 -22.51
N ASN A 105 -11.01 -3.74 -23.73
CA ASN A 105 -11.31 -4.62 -24.86
C ASN A 105 -10.32 -5.79 -25.01
N LEU A 106 -9.28 -5.87 -24.17
CA LEU A 106 -8.34 -6.99 -24.22
C LEU A 106 -8.99 -8.23 -23.62
N LYS A 107 -9.03 -9.31 -24.41
CA LYS A 107 -9.46 -10.64 -23.97
C LYS A 107 -8.34 -11.33 -23.20
N ASP A 108 -8.68 -12.23 -22.29
CA ASP A 108 -7.71 -12.98 -21.49
C ASP A 108 -6.69 -13.78 -22.33
N THR A 109 -7.05 -14.16 -23.56
CA THR A 109 -6.15 -14.86 -24.48
C THR A 109 -5.22 -13.95 -25.29
N ASP A 110 -5.29 -12.62 -25.10
CA ASP A 110 -4.47 -11.66 -25.84
C ASP A 110 -2.98 -11.80 -25.43
N PRO A 111 -2.03 -11.86 -26.39
CA PRO A 111 -0.61 -12.03 -26.08
C PRO A 111 0.00 -10.88 -25.27
N ARG A 112 -0.68 -9.73 -25.17
CA ARG A 112 -0.30 -8.60 -24.31
C ARG A 112 -0.76 -8.78 -22.85
N ILE A 113 -1.47 -9.85 -22.54
CA ILE A 113 -1.87 -10.23 -21.18
C ILE A 113 -1.01 -11.39 -20.72
N ILE A 114 -0.32 -11.21 -19.59
CA ILE A 114 0.41 -12.29 -18.91
C ILE A 114 -0.22 -12.53 -17.55
N PHE A 115 -0.66 -13.77 -17.32
CA PHE A 115 -1.14 -14.21 -16.00
C PHE A 115 0.05 -14.63 -15.14
N ILE A 116 0.20 -13.97 -14.00
CA ILE A 116 1.24 -14.28 -13.02
C ILE A 116 0.54 -14.82 -11.77
N ASP A 117 0.61 -16.13 -11.56
CA ASP A 117 0.14 -16.73 -10.32
C ASP A 117 1.07 -16.35 -9.16
N VAL A 118 0.55 -15.71 -8.12
CA VAL A 118 1.31 -15.32 -6.91
C VAL A 118 0.90 -16.12 -5.65
N MET A 119 0.02 -17.11 -5.78
CA MET A 119 -0.50 -17.89 -4.66
C MET A 119 0.57 -18.70 -3.95
N GLU A 120 1.54 -19.25 -4.68
CA GLU A 120 2.67 -19.96 -4.08
C GLU A 120 3.51 -19.06 -3.16
N GLN A 121 3.72 -17.79 -3.56
CA GLN A 121 4.46 -16.82 -2.76
C GLN A 121 3.68 -16.46 -1.50
N ALA A 122 2.34 -16.35 -1.60
CA ALA A 122 1.49 -16.16 -0.44
C ALA A 122 1.60 -17.34 0.54
N ALA A 123 1.44 -18.58 0.06
CA ALA A 123 1.53 -19.79 0.88
C ALA A 123 2.90 -19.92 1.57
N LYS A 124 3.99 -19.59 0.87
CA LYS A 124 5.37 -19.67 1.40
C LYS A 124 5.79 -18.45 2.20
N ARG A 125 4.90 -17.46 2.43
CA ARG A 125 5.24 -16.16 3.06
C ARG A 125 6.46 -15.50 2.41
N GLN A 126 6.48 -15.45 1.09
CA GLN A 126 7.51 -14.83 0.26
C GLN A 126 7.00 -13.56 -0.42
N ASP A 127 7.93 -12.68 -0.79
CA ASP A 127 7.63 -11.48 -1.55
C ASP A 127 7.20 -11.86 -2.98
N PRO A 128 6.02 -11.42 -3.47
CA PRO A 128 5.57 -11.70 -4.83
C PRO A 128 6.30 -10.85 -5.89
N MET A 129 6.91 -9.72 -5.52
CA MET A 129 7.48 -8.78 -6.49
C MET A 129 8.54 -9.39 -7.42
N PRO A 130 9.44 -10.28 -6.98
CA PRO A 130 10.38 -10.94 -7.90
C PRO A 130 9.70 -11.76 -9.00
N LYS A 131 8.53 -12.38 -8.74
CA LYS A 131 7.78 -13.12 -9.75
C LYS A 131 7.06 -12.17 -10.70
N ILE A 132 6.47 -11.10 -10.17
CA ILE A 132 5.83 -10.03 -10.94
C ILE A 132 6.84 -9.36 -11.88
N ALA A 133 8.01 -9.00 -11.37
CA ALA A 133 9.08 -8.36 -12.16
C ALA A 133 9.54 -9.24 -13.34
N LYS A 134 9.63 -10.56 -13.15
CA LYS A 134 9.93 -11.50 -14.24
C LYS A 134 8.86 -11.47 -15.33
N GLY A 135 7.58 -11.47 -14.94
CA GLY A 135 6.49 -11.37 -15.91
C GLY A 135 6.44 -10.03 -16.65
N LEU A 136 6.79 -8.92 -15.98
CA LEU A 136 6.92 -7.60 -16.62
C LEU A 136 8.03 -7.59 -17.69
N VAL A 137 9.15 -8.29 -17.45
CA VAL A 137 10.20 -8.44 -18.47
C VAL A 137 9.69 -9.23 -19.67
N SER A 138 8.90 -10.28 -19.45
CA SER A 138 8.29 -11.08 -20.52
C SER A 138 7.22 -10.34 -21.33
N LEU A 139 6.64 -9.25 -20.79
CA LEU A 139 5.71 -8.38 -21.54
C LEU A 139 6.43 -7.51 -22.58
N LYS A 140 7.74 -7.28 -22.44
CA LYS A 140 8.52 -6.51 -23.43
C LYS A 140 8.78 -7.39 -24.66
N ASN A 141 8.25 -6.99 -25.83
CA ASN A 141 8.51 -7.61 -27.13
C ASN A 141 8.63 -6.52 -28.23
N PRO A 142 9.25 -6.83 -29.38
CA PRO A 142 10.58 -6.39 -29.85
C PRO A 142 10.70 -4.94 -30.36
N GLU A 143 9.64 -4.13 -30.33
CA GLU A 143 9.61 -2.79 -30.96
C GLU A 143 9.92 -1.62 -30.00
N GLY A 144 10.37 -1.90 -28.77
CA GLY A 144 10.95 -0.88 -27.89
C GLY A 144 9.96 0.06 -27.20
N GLU A 145 8.67 -0.01 -27.49
CA GLU A 145 7.67 0.81 -26.80
C GLU A 145 7.22 0.16 -25.48
N THR A 146 7.75 0.68 -24.38
CA THR A 146 7.30 0.32 -23.04
C THR A 146 5.99 1.06 -22.76
N ILE A 147 4.85 0.37 -22.85
CA ILE A 147 3.56 0.89 -22.35
C ILE A 147 3.55 0.75 -20.83
N ILE A 148 4.38 1.54 -20.14
CA ILE A 148 4.20 1.87 -18.73
C ILE A 148 4.69 3.31 -18.54
N ASP A 149 3.88 4.27 -19.02
CA ASP A 149 3.96 5.66 -18.56
C ASP A 149 2.74 5.91 -17.68
N LEU A 150 2.75 5.35 -16.47
CA LEU A 150 1.70 5.55 -15.46
C LEU A 150 2.06 6.59 -14.40
N GLU A 151 3.19 7.31 -14.54
CA GLU A 151 3.55 8.39 -13.59
C GLU A 151 4.06 9.70 -14.25
N ALA A 152 4.16 9.83 -15.58
CA ALA A 152 4.77 11.02 -16.20
C ALA A 152 3.78 12.11 -16.69
N GLN A 153 2.46 11.86 -16.74
CA GLN A 153 1.51 12.84 -17.32
C GLN A 153 0.90 13.83 -16.31
N ALA A 154 0.97 13.57 -14.99
CA ALA A 154 0.35 14.47 -14.01
C ALA A 154 1.22 15.69 -13.62
N ILE A 155 2.48 15.77 -14.05
CA ILE A 155 3.41 16.86 -13.67
C ILE A 155 3.64 17.87 -14.81
N ARG A 156 3.21 17.57 -16.05
CA ARG A 156 3.43 18.47 -17.22
C ARG A 156 2.28 19.41 -17.56
N GLU A 157 1.13 19.30 -16.89
CA GLU A 157 -0.01 20.23 -17.08
C GLU A 157 -0.19 21.21 -15.91
N ALA A 158 0.76 21.28 -14.98
CA ALA A 158 0.75 22.19 -13.84
C ALA A 158 1.95 23.16 -13.81
N THR A 159 2.49 23.54 -14.97
CA THR A 159 3.45 24.65 -15.09
C THR A 159 3.12 25.55 -16.26
#